data_AF-A0A7S1MJZ9-F1
#
_entry.id   AF-A0A7S1MJZ9-F1
#
_cell.length_a   1.000
_cell.length_b   1.000
_cell.length_c   1.000
_cell.angle_alpha   90.00
_cell.angle_beta   90.00
_cell.angle_gamma   90.00
#
_symmetry.space_group_name_H-M   'P 1'
#
loop_
_entity.id
_entity.type
_entity.pdbx_description
1 polymer ?
#
loop_
_entity_poly.entity_id
_entity_poly.type
_entity_poly.pdbx_seq_one_letter_code
_entity_poly.pdbx_strand_id
1 'polypeptide(L)'
;GSRALRMIRAVRIIKTARHVRELRLMLAAIAASLTSLTWALVLIGLALSLFGIFVLQVVDDFIYARGGPENVPEAMMTYYGSLPRTLLTLFTSVTGGADWMDVAEPLLAISSF
;
A
#
# COMPACT_ATOMS: atom_id res chain seq x y z
N GLY A 1 41.81 2.12 -44.11
CA GLY A 1 40.77 2.41 -43.08
C GLY A 1 39.68 1.34 -42.89
N SER A 2 39.54 0.32 -43.75
CA SER A 2 38.37 -0.59 -43.73
C SER A 2 38.37 -1.67 -42.63
N ARG A 3 39.51 -2.01 -42.03
CA ARG A 3 39.63 -3.02 -40.95
C ARG A 3 39.31 -2.45 -39.56
N ALA A 4 39.80 -1.26 -39.24
CA ALA A 4 39.55 -0.58 -37.97
C ALA A 4 38.07 -0.23 -37.74
N LEU A 5 37.37 0.20 -38.81
CA LEU A 5 35.92 0.47 -38.77
C LEU A 5 35.09 -0.76 -38.42
N ARG A 6 35.49 -1.96 -38.88
CA ARG A 6 34.81 -3.22 -38.52
C ARG A 6 35.00 -3.57 -37.04
N MET A 7 36.21 -3.36 -36.51
CA MET A 7 36.51 -3.60 -35.09
C MET A 7 35.73 -2.66 -34.18
N ILE A 8 35.67 -1.36 -34.50
CA ILE A 8 34.88 -0.37 -33.72
C ILE A 8 33.39 -0.74 -33.73
N ARG A 9 32.85 -1.15 -34.89
CA ARG A 9 31.45 -1.62 -34.98
C ARG A 9 31.22 -2.87 -34.14
N ALA A 10 32.11 -3.86 -34.18
CA ALA A 10 32.00 -5.08 -33.38
C ALA A 10 32.01 -4.78 -31.87
N VAL A 11 32.94 -3.94 -31.41
CA VAL A 11 33.00 -3.52 -30.00
C VAL A 11 31.74 -2.77 -29.59
N ARG A 12 31.20 -1.90 -30.45
CA ARG A 12 29.95 -1.18 -30.19
C ARG A 12 28.76 -2.13 -30.07
N ILE A 13 28.63 -3.10 -30.98
CA ILE A 13 27.57 -4.12 -30.94
C ILE A 13 27.69 -4.98 -29.68
N ILE A 14 28.89 -5.44 -29.32
CA ILE A 14 29.13 -6.24 -28.11
C ILE A 14 28.80 -5.42 -26.86
N LYS A 15 29.21 -4.15 -26.80
CA LYS A 15 28.85 -3.24 -25.70
C LYS A 15 27.33 -3.08 -25.63
N THR A 16 26.65 -2.69 -26.70
CA THR A 16 25.19 -2.52 -26.70
C THR A 16 24.46 -3.82 -26.34
N ALA A 17 24.87 -4.96 -26.91
CA ALA A 17 24.29 -6.27 -26.59
C ALA A 17 24.50 -6.64 -25.11
N ARG A 18 25.66 -6.32 -24.53
CA ARG A 18 25.93 -6.50 -23.10
C ARG A 18 25.03 -5.62 -22.23
N HIS A 19 24.90 -4.33 -22.54
CA HIS A 19 24.02 -3.42 -21.76
C HIS A 19 22.56 -3.86 -21.86
N VAL A 20 22.09 -4.27 -23.05
CA VAL A 20 20.73 -4.82 -23.23
C VAL A 20 20.55 -6.13 -22.44
N ARG A 21 21.58 -6.97 -22.36
CA ARG A 21 21.55 -8.20 -21.54
C ARG A 21 21.44 -7.87 -20.05
N GLU A 22 22.24 -6.94 -19.55
CA GLU A 22 22.20 -6.50 -18.15
C GLU A 22 20.82 -5.89 -17.81
N LEU A 23 20.28 -5.01 -18.66
CA LEU A 23 18.92 -4.47 -18.50
C LEU A 23 17.84 -5.56 -18.51
N ARG A 24 17.91 -6.53 -19.42
CA ARG A 24 16.97 -7.67 -19.48
C ARG A 24 17.03 -8.53 -18.21
N LEU A 25 18.23 -8.74 -17.67
CA LEU A 25 18.40 -9.48 -16.41
C LEU A 25 17.78 -8.72 -15.23
N MET A 26 17.99 -7.41 -15.15
CA MET A 26 17.34 -6.57 -14.13
C MET A 26 15.82 -6.59 -14.25
N LEU A 27 15.28 -6.46 -15.46
CA LEU A 27 13.83 -6.54 -15.70
C LEU A 27 13.27 -7.93 -15.37
N ALA A 28 14.00 -9.00 -15.70
CA ALA A 28 13.59 -10.36 -15.34
C ALA A 28 13.60 -10.56 -13.82
N ALA A 29 14.57 -10.00 -13.10
CA ALA A 29 14.61 -10.01 -11.65
C ALA A 29 13.44 -9.22 -11.03
N ILE A 30 13.14 -8.04 -11.55
CA ILE A 30 11.96 -7.25 -11.15
C ILE A 30 10.69 -8.05 -11.39
N ALA A 31 10.49 -8.59 -12.60
CA ALA A 31 9.32 -9.37 -12.95
C ALA A 31 9.14 -10.61 -12.06
N ALA A 32 10.24 -11.30 -11.74
CA ALA A 32 10.21 -12.43 -10.80
C ALA A 32 9.80 -11.98 -9.38
N SER A 33 10.28 -10.83 -8.93
CA SER A 33 9.90 -10.28 -7.62
C SER A 33 8.44 -9.77 -7.57
N LEU A 34 7.88 -9.34 -8.70
CA LEU A 34 6.49 -8.86 -8.78
C LEU A 34 5.49 -9.93 -8.35
N THR A 35 5.71 -11.20 -8.69
CA THR A 35 4.82 -12.29 -8.26
C THR A 35 4.77 -12.40 -6.74
N SER A 36 5.94 -12.42 -6.08
CA SER A 36 6.01 -12.44 -4.61
C SER A 36 5.42 -11.17 -3.99
N LEU A 37 5.66 -10.01 -4.60
CA LEU A 37 5.10 -8.73 -4.16
C LEU A 37 3.57 -8.72 -4.28
N THR A 38 3.00 -9.26 -5.37
CA THR A 38 1.55 -9.37 -5.53
C THR A 38 0.94 -10.19 -4.40
N TRP A 39 1.52 -11.34 -4.06
CA TRP A 39 1.04 -12.13 -2.93
C TRP A 39 1.18 -11.42 -1.59
N ALA A 40 2.28 -10.69 -1.37
CA ALA A 40 2.44 -9.86 -0.18
C ALA A 40 1.35 -8.76 -0.10
N LEU A 41 1.06 -8.08 -1.21
CA LEU A 41 -0.01 -7.06 -1.27
C LEU A 41 -1.40 -7.67 -1.04
N VAL A 42 -1.67 -8.88 -1.56
CA VAL A 42 -2.92 -9.61 -1.29
C VAL A 42 -3.05 -9.92 0.20
N LEU A 43 -1.98 -10.42 0.83
CA LEU A 43 -1.98 -10.72 2.26
C LEU A 43 -2.18 -9.46 3.11
N ILE A 44 -1.53 -8.35 2.75
CA ILE A 44 -1.74 -7.05 3.39
C ILE A 44 -3.19 -6.60 3.22
N GLY A 45 -3.75 -6.68 2.01
CA GLY A 45 -5.14 -6.32 1.74
C GLY A 45 -6.15 -7.16 2.54
N LEU A 46 -5.89 -8.47 2.68
CA LEU A 46 -6.69 -9.36 3.52
C LEU A 46 -6.60 -8.98 5.00
N ALA A 47 -5.39 -8.73 5.52
CA ALA A 47 -5.20 -8.29 6.89
C ALA A 47 -5.94 -6.96 7.16
N LEU A 48 -5.76 -5.96 6.29
CA LEU A 48 -6.47 -4.68 6.38
C LEU A 48 -7.99 -4.87 6.32
N SER A 49 -8.49 -5.82 5.52
CA SER A 49 -9.92 -6.14 5.44
C SER A 49 -10.46 -6.73 6.74
N LEU A 50 -9.73 -7.67 7.36
CA LEU A 50 -10.11 -8.27 8.63
C LEU A 50 -10.15 -7.22 9.75
N PHE A 51 -9.08 -6.44 9.90
CA PHE A 51 -9.03 -5.37 10.89
C PHE A 51 -10.04 -4.26 10.60
N GLY A 52 -10.24 -3.90 9.33
CA GLY A 52 -11.16 -2.84 8.95
C GLY A 52 -12.62 -3.20 9.23
N ILE A 53 -13.03 -4.43 8.96
CA ILE A 53 -14.37 -4.91 9.32
C ILE A 53 -14.54 -4.90 10.85
N PHE A 54 -13.54 -5.38 11.60
CA PHE A 54 -13.60 -5.40 13.06
C PHE A 54 -13.73 -3.97 13.65
N VAL A 55 -12.89 -3.03 13.21
CA VAL A 55 -12.95 -1.63 13.68
C VAL A 55 -14.28 -0.98 13.31
N LEU A 56 -14.76 -1.19 12.08
CA LEU A 56 -16.04 -0.65 11.63
C LEU A 56 -17.20 -1.16 12.49
N GLN A 57 -17.22 -2.46 12.81
CA GLN A 57 -18.25 -3.04 13.68
C GLN A 57 -18.26 -2.39 15.07
N VAL A 58 -17.09 -2.20 15.67
CA VAL A 58 -16.98 -1.54 16.98
C VAL A 58 -17.45 -0.08 16.93
N VAL A 59 -17.11 0.63 15.85
CA VAL A 59 -17.55 2.02 15.64
C VAL A 59 -19.06 2.10 15.42
N ASP A 60 -19.62 1.21 14.61
CA ASP A 60 -21.07 1.14 14.36
C ASP A 60 -21.85 0.85 15.65
N ASP A 61 -21.37 -0.09 16.47
CA ASP A 61 -21.96 -0.39 17.79
C ASP A 61 -21.90 0.82 18.73
N PHE A 62 -20.78 1.56 18.73
CA PHE A 62 -20.63 2.79 19.52
C PHE A 62 -21.57 3.91 19.05
N ILE A 63 -21.69 4.12 17.73
CA ILE A 63 -22.62 5.09 17.13
C ILE A 63 -24.06 4.75 17.51
N TYR A 64 -24.42 3.46 17.41
CA TYR A 64 -25.74 2.98 17.81
C TYR A 64 -26.02 3.25 19.29
N ALA A 65 -25.07 2.95 20.17
CA ALA A 65 -25.19 3.21 21.62
C ALA A 65 -25.31 4.71 21.96
N ARG A 66 -24.74 5.60 21.13
CA ARG A 66 -24.84 7.06 21.27
C ARG A 66 -26.09 7.66 20.65
N GLY A 67 -26.93 6.84 20.01
CA GLY A 67 -28.21 7.27 19.43
C GLY A 67 -28.11 7.90 18.05
N GLY A 68 -26.98 7.76 17.36
CA GLY A 68 -26.80 8.25 15.98
C GLY A 68 -25.43 8.87 15.71
N PRO A 69 -25.03 8.98 14.43
CA PRO A 69 -23.73 9.53 14.01
C PRO A 69 -23.55 11.01 14.35
N GLU A 70 -24.62 11.76 14.60
CA GLU A 70 -24.60 13.15 15.07
C GLU A 70 -24.08 13.29 16.51
N ASN A 71 -24.05 12.20 17.28
CA ASN A 71 -23.64 12.19 18.69
C ASN A 71 -22.21 11.65 18.89
N VAL A 72 -21.44 11.46 17.82
CA VAL A 72 -20.03 11.02 17.85
C VAL A 72 -19.12 12.06 17.22
N PRO A 73 -17.80 12.05 17.52
CA PRO A 73 -16.85 12.99 16.90
C PRO A 73 -16.85 12.91 15.37
N GLU A 74 -16.83 14.06 14.68
CA GLU A 74 -16.79 14.12 13.20
C GLU A 74 -15.59 13.36 12.60
N ALA A 75 -14.46 13.38 13.31
CA ALA A 75 -13.27 12.62 12.93
C ALA A 75 -13.52 11.10 12.85
N MET A 76 -14.38 10.56 13.72
CA MET A 76 -14.77 9.15 13.68
C MET A 76 -15.50 8.83 12.37
N MET A 77 -16.43 9.68 11.92
CA MET A 77 -17.13 9.50 10.64
C MET A 77 -16.23 9.73 9.42
N THR A 78 -15.22 10.59 9.56
CA THR A 78 -14.22 10.87 8.53
C THR A 78 -13.37 9.63 8.27
N TYR A 79 -12.86 8.99 9.31
CA TYR A 79 -11.94 7.86 9.20
C TYR A 79 -12.64 6.49 9.13
N TYR A 80 -13.77 6.34 9.84
CA TYR A 80 -14.41 5.05 10.10
C TYR A 80 -15.89 4.99 9.72
N GLY A 81 -16.45 6.03 9.09
CA GLY A 81 -17.88 6.07 8.74
C GLY A 81 -18.33 5.14 7.61
N SER A 82 -17.41 4.39 6.99
CA SER A 82 -17.74 3.32 6.03
C SER A 82 -16.56 2.37 5.87
N LEU A 83 -16.82 1.18 5.30
CA LEU A 83 -15.76 0.19 5.06
C LEU A 83 -14.64 0.72 4.14
N PRO A 84 -14.91 1.33 2.97
CA PRO A 84 -13.83 1.86 2.13
C PRO A 84 -13.00 2.95 2.82
N ARG A 85 -13.63 3.80 3.64
CA ARG A 85 -12.92 4.80 4.44
C ARG A 85 -12.03 4.14 5.48
N THR A 86 -12.56 3.17 6.21
CA THR A 86 -11.81 2.43 7.23
C THR A 86 -10.60 1.72 6.62
N LEU A 87 -10.77 1.06 5.47
CA LEU A 87 -9.66 0.41 4.76
C LEU A 87 -8.61 1.40 4.27
N LEU A 88 -9.04 2.56 3.75
CA LEU A 88 -8.15 3.63 3.34
C LEU A 88 -7.38 4.19 4.54
N THR A 89 -8.04 4.45 5.67
CA THR A 89 -7.43 4.93 6.92
C THR A 89 -6.36 3.96 7.42
N LEU A 90 -6.66 2.64 7.46
CA LEU A 90 -5.69 1.64 7.88
C LEU A 90 -4.52 1.54 6.89
N PHE A 91 -4.80 1.61 5.60
CA PHE A 91 -3.77 1.62 4.56
C PHE A 91 -2.84 2.84 4.68
N THR A 92 -3.38 4.05 4.85
CA THR A 92 -2.58 5.27 5.04
C THR A 92 -1.78 5.24 6.33
N SER A 93 -2.29 4.61 7.38
CA SER A 93 -1.56 4.46 8.65
C SER A 93 -0.36 3.52 8.53
N VAL A 94 -0.53 2.37 7.86
CA VAL A 94 0.55 1.39 7.66
C VAL A 94 1.61 1.89 6.67
N THR A 95 1.21 2.69 5.69
CA THR A 95 2.13 3.24 4.68
C THR A 95 2.76 4.58 5.07
N GLY A 96 2.38 5.15 6.22
CA GLY A 96 2.89 6.44 6.68
C GLY A 96 2.30 7.66 5.94
N GLY A 97 1.15 7.49 5.27
CA GLY A 97 0.40 8.58 4.66
C GLY A 97 -0.41 9.41 5.66
N ALA A 98 -0.75 8.85 6.82
CA ALA A 98 -1.30 9.56 7.97
C ALA A 98 -0.57 9.09 9.24
N ASP A 99 -0.43 9.97 10.24
CA ASP A 99 0.05 9.54 11.54
C ASP A 99 -0.98 8.57 12.14
N TRP A 100 -0.49 7.44 12.64
CA TRP A 100 -1.36 6.42 13.23
C TRP A 100 -2.04 6.94 14.50
N MET A 101 -1.43 7.90 15.21
CA MET A 101 -2.04 8.56 16.37
C MET A 101 -3.25 9.40 15.98
N ASP A 102 -3.17 10.16 14.89
CA ASP A 102 -4.25 11.04 14.42
C ASP A 102 -5.53 10.22 14.11
N VAL A 103 -5.36 9.05 13.50
CA VAL A 103 -6.49 8.17 13.19
C VAL A 103 -6.95 7.35 14.39
N ALA A 104 -6.07 7.06 15.35
CA ALA A 104 -6.42 6.32 16.56
C ALA A 104 -7.16 7.19 17.59
N GLU A 105 -6.91 8.49 17.63
CA GLU A 105 -7.50 9.42 18.61
C GLU A 105 -9.04 9.34 18.66
N PRO A 106 -9.78 9.33 17.55
CA PRO A 106 -11.25 9.18 17.60
C PRO A 106 -11.71 7.85 18.18
N LEU A 107 -10.91 6.78 18.08
CA LEU A 107 -11.23 5.48 18.65
C LEU A 107 -11.03 5.45 20.17
N LEU A 108 -10.19 6.34 20.74
CA LEU A 108 -10.02 6.47 22.19
C LEU A 108 -11.31 6.94 22.88
N ALA A 109 -12.20 7.64 22.17
CA ALA A 109 -13.51 8.01 22.70
C ALA A 109 -14.43 6.80 22.97
N ILE A 110 -14.11 5.63 22.39
CA ILE A 110 -14.83 4.36 22.61
C ILE A 110 -14.36 3.71 23.93
N SER A 111 -13.08 3.84 24.29
CA SER A 111 -12.56 3.32 25.55
C SER A 111 -13.00 4.18 26.73
N SER A 112 -13.60 3.56 27.75
CA SER A 112 -14.12 4.20 28.96
C SER A 112 -13.05 4.53 30.01
N PHE A 113 -11.79 4.68 29.62
CA PHE A 113 -10.65 4.93 30.53
C PHE A 113 -9.81 6.10 30.03
#